data_AF-U9UWC9-F1
#
_entry.id   AF-U9UWC9-F1
#
_cell.length_a   1.000
_cell.length_b   1.000
_cell.length_c   1.000
_cell.angle_alpha   90.00
_cell.angle_beta   90.00
_cell.angle_gamma   90.00
#
_symmetry.space_group_name_H-M   'P 1'
#
loop_
_entity.id
_entity.type
_entity.pdbx_description
1 polymer ?
#
loop_
_entity_poly.entity_id
_entity_poly.type
_entity_poly.pdbx_seq_one_letter_code
_entity_poly.pdbx_strand_id
1 'polypeptide(L)' 'MAASALMVVPFTKFLPLINEIGNFFNEIIELVEAAEHNKRTCEILKNRVHVAELAVRDLREKRKDRGDFF' A
#
# COMPACT_ATOMS: atom_id res chain seq x y z
N MET A 1 32.98 -9.39 -20.79
CA MET A 1 31.61 -8.83 -20.81
C MET A 1 30.85 -9.45 -19.66
N ALA A 2 30.80 -8.79 -18.50
CA ALA A 2 29.99 -9.26 -17.39
C ALA A 2 28.53 -8.92 -17.72
N ALA A 3 27.71 -9.93 -17.97
CA ALA A 3 26.27 -9.76 -18.05
C ALA A 3 25.81 -9.25 -16.67
N SER A 4 25.41 -7.98 -16.60
CA SER A 4 24.74 -7.44 -15.42
C SER A 4 23.45 -8.24 -15.26
N ALA A 5 23.47 -9.21 -14.35
CA ALA A 5 22.29 -9.98 -14.02
C ALA A 5 21.27 -8.98 -13.47
N LEU A 6 20.18 -8.77 -14.20
CA LEU A 6 19.00 -8.09 -13.69
C LEU A 6 18.55 -8.89 -12.46
N MET A 7 18.87 -8.39 -11.26
CA MET A 7 18.41 -9.00 -10.03
C MET A 7 16.91 -8.79 -9.93
N VAL A 8 16.14 -9.79 -10.37
CA VAL A 8 14.71 -9.84 -10.15
C VAL A 8 14.48 -10.03 -8.65
N VAL A 9 14.01 -8.99 -7.97
CA VAL A 9 13.64 -9.06 -6.56
C VAL A 9 12.23 -9.67 -6.47
N PRO A 10 12.05 -10.81 -5.78
CA PRO A 10 10.75 -11.45 -5.70
C PRO A 10 9.72 -10.54 -5.01
N PHE A 11 8.49 -10.48 -5.54
CA PHE A 11 7.41 -9.67 -4.96
C PHE A 11 7.15 -9.96 -3.48
N THR A 12 7.36 -11.21 -3.07
CA THR A 12 7.22 -11.65 -1.67
C THR A 12 8.10 -10.88 -0.70
N LYS A 13 9.20 -10.25 -1.16
CA LYS A 13 10.05 -9.38 -0.33
C LYS A 13 9.37 -8.06 0.05
N PHE A 14 8.38 -7.61 -0.73
CA PHE A 14 7.63 -6.38 -0.45
C PHE A 14 6.37 -6.63 0.38
N LEU A 15 5.97 -7.88 0.61
CA LEU A 15 4.81 -8.22 1.43
C LEU A 15 4.80 -7.58 2.82
N PRO A 16 5.92 -7.62 3.59
CA PRO A 16 5.97 -6.99 4.90
C PRO A 16 5.67 -5.49 4.83
N LEU A 17 6.30 -4.79 3.87
CA LEU A 17 6.09 -3.36 3.66
C LEU A 17 4.64 -3.04 3.26
N ILE A 18 4.06 -3.83 2.36
CA ILE A 18 2.66 -3.68 1.94
C ILE A 18 1.71 -3.84 3.13
N ASN A 19 1.98 -4.80 4.02
CA ASN A 19 1.16 -5.02 5.22
C ASN A 19 1.29 -3.85 6.21
N GLU A 20 2.52 -3.37 6.42
CA GLU A 20 2.80 -2.25 7.32
C GLU A 20 2.13 -0.97 6.84
N ILE A 21 2.19 -0.70 5.53
CA ILE A 21 1.46 0.40 4.89
C ILE A 21 -0.06 0.25 5.12
N GLY A 22 -0.61 -0.96 4.96
CA GLY A 22 -2.02 -1.23 5.24
C GLY A 22 -2.42 -0.96 6.69
N ASN A 23 -1.57 -1.32 7.65
CA ASN A 23 -1.82 -1.05 9.06
C ASN A 23 -1.81 0.45 9.37
N PHE A 24 -0.80 1.17 8.89
CA PHE A 24 -0.74 2.63 9.03
C PHE A 24 -1.96 3.32 8.42
N PHE A 25 -2.49 2.79 7.32
CA PHE A 25 -3.71 3.34 6.73
C PHE A 25 -4.93 3.20 7.63
N ASN A 26 -5.11 2.05 8.27
CA ASN A 26 -6.21 1.87 9.22
C ASN A 26 -6.06 2.81 10.41
N GLU A 27 -4.86 2.93 10.98
CA GLU A 27 -4.59 3.86 12.09
C GLU A 27 -4.88 5.31 11.70
N ILE A 28 -4.49 5.74 10.49
CA ILE A 28 -4.77 7.10 10.01
C ILE A 28 -6.27 7.34 9.84
N ILE A 29 -7.02 6.35 9.33
CA ILE A 29 -8.48 6.47 9.20
C ILE A 29 -9.12 6.65 10.58
N GLU A 30 -8.75 5.82 11.57
CA GLU A 30 -9.25 5.93 12.93
C GLU A 30 -8.95 7.29 13.56
N LEU A 31 -7.72 7.79 13.39
CA LEU A 31 -7.31 9.11 13.87
C LEU A 31 -8.08 10.26 13.20
N VAL A 32 -8.31 10.19 11.89
CA VAL A 32 -9.11 11.16 11.13
C VAL A 32 -10.56 11.16 11.63
N GLU A 33 -11.15 9.98 11.81
CA GLU A 33 -12.56 9.85 12.20
C GLU A 33 -12.80 10.31 13.64
N ALA A 34 -11.82 10.14 14.52
CA ALA A 34 -11.84 10.65 15.89
C ALA A 34 -11.50 12.15 16.00
N ALA A 35 -11.01 12.81 14.93
CA ALA A 35 -10.55 14.19 15.01
C ALA A 35 -11.71 15.19 15.13
N GLU A 36 -11.77 15.90 16.25
CA GLU A 36 -12.76 16.96 16.49
C GLU A 36 -12.44 18.25 15.72
N HIS A 37 -11.16 18.46 15.40
CA HIS A 37 -10.63 19.65 14.71
C HIS A 37 -9.98 19.30 13.37
N ASN A 38 -9.72 20.32 12.55
CA ASN A 38 -9.03 20.20 11.27
C ASN A 38 -9.69 19.23 10.27
N LYS A 39 -11.02 19.06 10.36
CA LYS A 39 -11.82 18.12 9.55
C LYS A 39 -11.48 18.15 8.06
N ARG A 40 -11.28 19.33 7.46
CA ARG A 40 -10.90 19.46 6.05
C ARG A 40 -9.56 18.78 5.73
N THR A 41 -8.56 18.97 6.59
CA THR A 41 -7.24 18.35 6.44
C THR A 41 -7.32 16.84 6.66
N CYS A 42 -8.09 16.41 7.66
CA CYS A 42 -8.34 15.00 7.96
C CYS A 42 -9.03 14.29 6.77
N GLU A 43 -10.03 14.90 6.13
CA GLU A 43 -10.66 14.36 4.92
C GLU A 43 -9.69 14.25 3.73
N ILE A 44 -8.82 15.24 3.53
CA ILE A 44 -7.78 15.16 2.49
C ILE A 44 -6.82 14.00 2.77
N LEU A 45 -6.43 13.82 4.04
CA LEU A 45 -5.57 12.72 4.46
C LEU A 45 -6.24 11.36 4.22
N LYS A 46 -7.51 11.19 4.64
CA LYS A 46 -8.31 9.99 4.41
C LYS A 46 -8.39 9.62 2.93
N ASN A 47 -8.64 10.59 2.06
CA ASN A 47 -8.71 10.35 0.61
C ASN A 47 -7.38 9.86 0.03
N ARG A 48 -6.25 10.45 0.45
CA ARG A 48 -4.91 10.02 -0.01
C ARG A 48 -4.58 8.61 0.48
N VAL A 49 -4.93 8.31 1.73
CA VAL A 49 -4.80 6.97 2.33
C VAL A 49 -5.62 5.95 1.56
N HIS A 50 -6.87 6.27 1.24
CA HIS A 50 -7.74 5.38 0.49
C HIS A 50 -7.19 5.02 -0.90
N VAL A 51 -6.64 5.99 -1.63
CA VAL A 51 -6.03 5.73 -2.95
C VAL A 51 -4.87 4.73 -2.87
N ALA A 52 -4.05 4.82 -1.83
CA ALA A 52 -2.92 3.92 -1.67
C ALA A 52 -3.35 2.53 -1.17
N GLU A 53 -4.41 2.43 -0.37
CA GLU A 53 -5.06 1.15 -0.02
C GLU A 53 -5.58 0.42 -1.28
N LEU A 54 -6.25 1.16 -2.18
CA LEU A 54 -6.73 0.61 -3.45
C LEU A 54 -5.59 0.08 -4.32
N ALA A 55 -4.46 0.81 -4.39
CA ALA A 55 -3.29 0.37 -5.13
C ALA A 55 -2.68 -0.92 -4.54
N VAL A 56 -2.59 -1.01 -3.20
CA VAL A 56 -2.12 -2.20 -2.49
C VAL A 56 -3.04 -3.40 -2.73
N ARG A 57 -4.37 -3.19 -2.70
CA ARG A 57 -5.36 -4.24 -2.98
C ARG A 57 -5.27 -4.74 -4.42
N ASP A 58 -5.20 -3.84 -5.38
CA ASP A 58 -5.04 -4.18 -6.80
C ASP A 58 -3.77 -5.02 -7.04
N LEU A 59 -2.64 -4.65 -6.39
CA LEU A 59 -1.42 -5.46 -6.44
C LEU A 59 -1.61 -6.86 -5.84
N ARG A 60 -2.33 -6.97 -4.72
CA ARG A 60 -2.64 -8.26 -4.07
C ARG A 60 -3.56 -9.13 -4.93
N GLU A 61 -4.59 -8.54 -5.53
CA GLU A 61 -5.54 -9.22 -6.42
C GLU A 61 -4.85 -9.71 -7.69
N LYS A 62 -4.08 -8.85 -8.36
CA LYS A 62 -3.28 -9.23 -9.54
C LYS A 62 -2.33 -10.39 -9.28
N ARG A 63 -1.78 -10.49 -8.07
CA ARG A 63 -0.92 -11.61 -7.68
C ARG A 63 -1.69 -12.90 -7.34
N LYS A 64 -2.98 -12.82 -7.01
CA LYS A 64 -3.84 -14.02 -6.89
C LYS A 64 -4.21 -14.56 -8.27
N ASP A 65 -4.51 -13.68 -9.22
CA ASP A 65 -4.95 -14.05 -10.56
C ASP A 65 -3.79 -14.42 -11.50
N ARG A 66 -2.61 -13.83 -11.28
CA ARG A 66 -1.36 -14.15 -11.96
C ARG A 66 -0.32 -14.48 -10.92
N GLY A 67 -0.14 -15.78 -10.65
CA GLY A 67 0.91 -16.27 -9.74
C GLY A 67 2.33 -15.90 -10.19
N ASP A 68 2.46 -15.49 -11.45
CA ASP A 68 3.61 -15.02 -12.21
C ASP A 68 3.65 -13.48 -12.38
N PHE A 69 2.77 -12.73 -11.69
CA PHE A 69 2.87 -11.26 -11.66
C PHE A 69 4.11 -10.85 -10.86
N PHE A 70 5.19 -10.58 -11.60
CA PHE A 70 6.58 -10.26 -11.23
C PHE A 70 7.51 -11.46 -10.99
#